data_AF-A0A3B8KZG1-F1
#
_entry.id   AF-A0A3B8KZG1-F1
#
_cell.length_a   1.000
_cell.length_b   1.000
_cell.length_c   1.000
_cell.angle_alpha   90.00
_cell.angle_beta   90.00
_cell.angle_gamma   90.00
#
_symmetry.space_group_name_H-M   'P 1'
#
loop_
_entity.id
_entity.type
_entity.pdbx_description
1 polymer ?
#
loop_
_entity_poly.entity_id
_entity_poly.type
_entity_poly.pdbx_seq_one_letter_code
_entity_poly.pdbx_strand_id
1 'polypeptide(L)'
;LLGGVGGFLLALAPEWLLGGTVDTRLPAILASFVVAGTVLPRMDLDGRLRRRVFLAATIVMLTHLLAAGGFGRPAIMQLVLLMTIGWLPAPGVALPPDQSTATTSVNAARLTAIGCGLLFVLVCVCGLLPVFKQSTAQQIATNALLSGRPAQAARLLKEAQLADPLDPTPVRRLTSLRIDRGRLDSAPADFSDQAIRAGLDTVQRDPHNWSTAHDLARGYRLRWQQNRDGADRREAIKWGTTAVERYPSNPRLHAWLARTLDEIGQQPSARDQARETLRLHRLLEQRGHVDKLLSDELLEEMETLLAVPEATIP
;
A
#
# COMPACT_ATOMS: atom_id res chain seq x y z
N LEU A 1 -20.10 23.35 -17.04
CA LEU A 1 -19.61 24.23 -15.95
C LEU A 1 -20.44 24.05 -14.68
N LEU A 2 -21.72 24.46 -14.64
CA LEU A 2 -22.57 24.36 -13.44
C LEU A 2 -22.61 22.96 -12.78
N GLY A 3 -22.82 21.90 -13.57
CA GLY A 3 -22.81 20.52 -13.03
C GLY A 3 -21.44 20.06 -12.52
N GLY A 4 -20.34 20.53 -13.11
CA GLY A 4 -18.98 20.21 -12.67
C GLY A 4 -18.61 20.93 -11.38
N VAL A 5 -18.98 22.21 -11.26
CA VAL A 5 -18.83 23.00 -10.03
C VAL A 5 -19.69 22.39 -8.90
N GLY A 6 -20.94 22.01 -9.20
CA GLY A 6 -21.80 21.33 -8.23
C GLY A 6 -21.23 19.99 -7.74
N GLY A 7 -20.63 19.20 -8.63
CA GLY A 7 -19.95 17.95 -8.26
C GLY A 7 -18.75 18.16 -7.34
N PHE A 8 -17.93 19.20 -7.57
CA PHE A 8 -16.81 19.55 -6.70
C PHE A 8 -17.27 20.05 -5.32
N LEU A 9 -18.34 20.87 -5.28
CA LEU A 9 -18.92 21.35 -4.03
C LEU A 9 -19.51 20.20 -3.21
N LEU A 10 -20.16 19.22 -3.86
CA LEU A 10 -20.64 18.00 -3.20
C LEU A 10 -19.51 17.07 -2.73
N ALA A 11 -18.37 17.05 -3.41
CA ALA A 11 -17.20 16.28 -2.98
C ALA A 11 -16.48 16.92 -1.78
N LEU A 12 -16.48 18.26 -1.70
CA LEU A 12 -15.93 19.04 -0.59
C LEU A 12 -16.85 19.05 0.64
N ALA A 13 -18.16 18.92 0.44
CA ALA A 13 -19.14 19.04 1.52
C ALA A 13 -18.94 18.03 2.66
N PRO A 14 -18.70 16.73 2.44
CA PRO A 14 -18.49 15.77 3.52
C PRO A 14 -17.23 16.06 4.34
N GLU A 15 -16.12 16.41 3.69
CA GLU A 15 -14.85 16.73 4.38
C GLU A 15 -14.99 18.00 5.22
N TRP A 16 -15.70 19.01 4.71
CA TRP A 16 -15.95 20.24 5.42
C TRP A 16 -16.97 20.08 6.57
N LEU A 17 -18.05 19.31 6.38
CA LEU A 17 -19.05 19.05 7.41
C LEU A 17 -18.53 18.17 8.56
N LEU A 18 -17.60 17.27 8.27
CA LEU A 18 -17.08 16.28 9.22
C LEU A 18 -15.75 16.69 9.86
N GLY A 19 -15.31 17.94 9.67
CA GLY A 19 -14.09 18.48 10.30
C GLY A 19 -12.78 17.90 9.76
N GLY A 20 -12.79 17.36 8.54
CA GLY A 20 -11.58 16.91 7.86
C GLY A 20 -10.70 18.08 7.40
N THR A 21 -9.40 17.86 7.32
CA THR A 21 -8.48 18.78 6.65
C THR A 21 -8.82 18.83 5.16
N VAL A 22 -9.25 19.98 4.66
CA VAL A 22 -9.57 20.19 3.24
C VAL A 22 -8.35 19.82 2.40
N ASP A 23 -8.46 18.81 1.54
CA ASP A 23 -7.40 18.48 0.58
C ASP A 23 -7.23 19.68 -0.37
N THR A 24 -6.12 20.41 -0.20
CA THR A 24 -5.80 21.63 -0.98
C THR A 24 -5.64 21.34 -2.48
N ARG A 25 -5.54 20.07 -2.87
CA ARG A 25 -5.53 19.64 -4.28
C ARG A 25 -6.90 19.80 -4.93
N LEU A 26 -8.00 19.62 -4.20
CA LEU A 26 -9.37 19.73 -4.73
C LEU A 26 -9.70 21.15 -5.24
N PRO A 27 -9.45 22.25 -4.51
CA PRO A 27 -9.66 23.60 -5.03
C PRO A 27 -8.70 23.95 -6.17
N ALA A 28 -7.48 23.40 -6.19
CA ALA A 28 -6.56 23.55 -7.32
C ALA A 28 -7.12 22.88 -8.59
N ILE A 29 -7.65 21.66 -8.49
CA ILE A 29 -8.28 20.95 -9.61
C ILE A 29 -9.57 21.68 -10.05
N LEU A 30 -10.37 22.20 -9.11
CA LEU A 30 -11.55 23.02 -9.42
C LEU A 30 -11.16 24.29 -10.19
N ALA A 31 -10.12 24.99 -9.74
CA ALA A 31 -9.60 26.17 -10.43
C ALA A 31 -9.10 25.82 -11.84
N SER A 32 -8.35 24.72 -11.99
CA SER A 32 -7.93 24.22 -13.31
C SER A 32 -9.12 23.85 -14.20
N PHE A 33 -10.17 23.26 -13.65
CA PHE A 33 -11.41 22.94 -14.39
C PHE A 33 -12.16 24.19 -14.83
N VAL A 34 -12.26 25.21 -13.97
CA VAL A 34 -12.88 26.50 -14.32
C VAL A 34 -12.07 27.18 -15.42
N VAL A 35 -10.75 27.28 -15.26
CA VAL A 35 -9.84 27.86 -16.27
C VAL A 35 -9.94 27.09 -17.58
N ALA A 36 -9.90 25.75 -17.56
CA ALA A 36 -10.08 24.95 -18.77
C ALA A 36 -11.45 25.18 -19.41
N GLY A 37 -12.52 25.25 -18.62
CA GLY A 37 -13.89 25.50 -19.12
C GLY A 37 -14.13 26.92 -19.66
N THR A 38 -13.32 27.91 -19.26
CA THR A 38 -13.43 29.29 -19.72
C THR A 38 -12.44 29.64 -20.84
N VAL A 39 -11.25 29.04 -20.83
CA VAL A 39 -10.15 29.33 -21.76
C VAL A 39 -10.17 28.41 -22.97
N LEU A 40 -10.62 27.15 -22.83
CA LEU A 40 -10.78 26.29 -24.00
C LEU A 40 -11.89 26.89 -24.87
N PRO A 41 -11.63 27.16 -26.17
CA PRO A 41 -12.66 27.62 -27.07
C PRO A 41 -13.81 26.62 -27.02
N ARG A 42 -15.06 27.10 -27.05
CA ARG A 42 -16.24 26.26 -27.21
C ARG A 42 -16.16 25.62 -28.60
N MET A 43 -15.39 24.55 -28.70
CA MET A 43 -15.34 23.73 -29.89
C MET A 43 -16.70 23.08 -29.98
N ASP A 44 -17.45 23.42 -31.02
CA ASP A 44 -18.67 22.73 -31.33
C ASP A 44 -18.26 21.33 -31.84
N LEU A 45 -18.24 20.38 -30.91
CA LEU A 45 -17.87 19.01 -31.22
C LEU A 45 -19.03 18.41 -32.01
N ASP A 46 -18.80 18.13 -33.28
CA ASP A 46 -19.71 17.30 -34.06
C ASP A 46 -20.07 16.04 -33.23
N GLY A 47 -21.33 15.61 -33.30
CA GLY A 47 -21.87 14.51 -32.50
C GLY A 47 -21.06 13.22 -32.64
N ARG A 48 -20.32 13.03 -33.74
CA ARG A 48 -19.36 11.92 -33.90
C ARG A 48 -18.09 12.11 -33.06
N LEU A 49 -17.48 13.29 -33.11
CA LEU A 49 -16.27 13.60 -32.34
C LEU A 49 -16.56 13.61 -30.83
N ARG A 50 -17.71 14.18 -30.43
CA ARG A 50 -18.19 14.15 -29.04
C ARG A 50 -18.26 12.72 -28.50
N ARG A 51 -18.89 11.80 -29.26
CA ARG A 51 -19.00 10.38 -28.88
C ARG A 51 -17.64 9.71 -28.77
N ARG A 52 -16.71 9.97 -29.70
CA ARG A 52 -15.35 9.42 -29.64
C ARG A 52 -14.57 9.91 -28.42
N VAL A 53 -14.70 11.19 -28.06
CA VAL A 53 -14.04 11.77 -26.88
C VAL A 53 -14.60 11.18 -25.58
N PHE A 54 -15.94 11.09 -25.43
CA PHE A 54 -16.53 10.47 -24.24
C PHE A 54 -16.18 8.98 -24.13
N LEU A 55 -16.16 8.25 -25.24
CA LEU A 55 -15.72 6.85 -25.25
C LEU A 55 -14.26 6.71 -24.81
N ALA A 56 -13.36 7.52 -25.38
CA ALA A 56 -11.95 7.52 -25.01
C ALA A 56 -11.75 7.88 -23.53
N ALA A 57 -12.42 8.92 -23.05
CA ALA A 57 -12.38 9.33 -21.64
C ALA A 57 -12.94 8.24 -20.72
N THR A 58 -14.02 7.57 -21.10
CA THR A 58 -14.60 6.44 -20.34
C THR A 58 -13.63 5.28 -20.29
N ILE A 59 -12.99 4.92 -21.40
CA ILE A 59 -12.00 3.83 -21.45
C ILE A 59 -10.81 4.17 -20.57
N VAL A 60 -10.22 5.37 -20.71
CA VAL A 60 -9.09 5.82 -19.89
C VAL A 60 -9.46 5.80 -18.40
N MET A 61 -10.65 6.31 -18.06
CA MET A 61 -11.16 6.28 -16.69
C MET A 61 -11.28 4.84 -16.19
N LEU A 62 -11.98 3.95 -16.92
CA LEU A 62 -12.13 2.55 -16.54
C LEU A 62 -10.78 1.85 -16.35
N THR A 63 -9.81 2.06 -17.25
CA THR A 63 -8.45 1.51 -17.11
C THR A 63 -7.78 2.03 -15.84
N HIS A 64 -7.87 3.33 -15.54
CA HIS A 64 -7.27 3.92 -14.36
C HIS A 64 -7.93 3.42 -13.06
N LEU A 65 -9.25 3.27 -13.07
CA LEU A 65 -10.02 2.73 -11.94
C LEU A 65 -9.75 1.25 -11.70
N LEU A 66 -9.47 0.50 -12.76
CA LEU A 66 -9.10 -0.90 -12.67
C LEU A 66 -7.75 -1.08 -11.99
N ALA A 67 -6.79 -0.20 -12.31
CA ALA A 67 -5.48 -0.18 -11.68
C ALA A 67 -5.52 0.32 -10.23
N ALA A 68 -6.37 1.31 -9.92
CA ALA A 68 -6.44 1.93 -8.60
C ALA A 68 -7.40 1.22 -7.61
N GLY A 69 -8.08 0.14 -8.05
CA GLY A 69 -9.14 -0.51 -7.25
C GLY A 69 -10.36 0.41 -7.01
N GLY A 70 -10.54 1.43 -7.86
CA GLY A 70 -11.50 2.51 -7.66
C GLY A 70 -12.97 2.14 -7.87
N PHE A 71 -13.26 0.94 -8.40
CA PHE A 71 -14.63 0.45 -8.59
C PHE A 71 -15.41 0.30 -7.27
N GLY A 72 -14.72 0.17 -6.14
CA GLY A 72 -15.35 0.14 -4.82
C GLY A 72 -15.86 1.50 -4.32
N ARG A 73 -15.62 2.60 -5.04
CA ARG A 73 -16.02 3.96 -4.61
C ARG A 73 -17.27 4.43 -5.38
N PRO A 74 -18.43 4.64 -4.71
CA PRO A 74 -19.69 5.00 -5.37
C PRO A 74 -19.60 6.25 -6.27
N ALA A 75 -18.88 7.29 -5.82
CA ALA A 75 -18.70 8.54 -6.58
C ALA A 75 -18.02 8.32 -7.94
N ILE A 76 -17.13 7.34 -8.03
CA ILE A 76 -16.39 7.00 -9.24
C ILE A 76 -17.30 6.24 -10.22
N MET A 77 -18.12 5.32 -9.73
CA MET A 77 -19.13 4.64 -10.55
C MET A 77 -20.14 5.62 -11.12
N GLN A 78 -20.52 6.64 -10.35
CA GLN A 78 -21.39 7.70 -10.82
C GLN A 78 -20.74 8.54 -11.93
N LEU A 79 -19.43 8.79 -11.88
CA LEU A 79 -18.70 9.49 -12.94
C LEU A 79 -18.65 8.67 -14.24
N VAL A 80 -18.41 7.36 -14.14
CA VAL A 80 -18.48 6.45 -15.29
C VAL A 80 -19.89 6.45 -15.89
N LEU A 81 -20.93 6.37 -15.06
CA LEU A 81 -22.33 6.44 -15.52
C LEU A 81 -22.63 7.77 -16.22
N LEU A 82 -22.20 8.91 -15.67
CA LEU A 82 -22.37 10.22 -16.30
C LEU A 82 -21.65 10.31 -17.65
N MET A 83 -20.46 9.71 -17.79
CA MET A 83 -19.76 9.64 -19.07
C MET A 83 -20.47 8.73 -20.08
N THR A 84 -21.07 7.62 -19.63
CA THR A 84 -21.93 6.78 -20.51
C THR A 84 -23.20 7.49 -20.95
N ILE A 85 -23.80 8.34 -20.09
CA ILE A 85 -24.93 9.20 -20.48
C ILE A 85 -24.49 10.23 -21.54
N GLY A 86 -23.28 10.79 -21.41
CA GLY A 86 -22.69 11.68 -22.43
C GLY A 86 -22.43 11.01 -23.79
N TRP A 87 -22.36 9.67 -23.83
CA TRP A 87 -22.22 8.88 -25.05
C TRP A 87 -23.57 8.65 -25.75
N LEU A 88 -24.69 8.61 -25.01
CA LEU A 88 -26.02 8.40 -25.61
C LEU A 88 -26.38 9.53 -26.60
N PRO A 89 -26.97 9.20 -27.77
CA PRO A 89 -27.46 10.21 -28.69
C PRO A 89 -28.56 11.03 -28.01
N ALA A 90 -28.51 12.36 -28.13
CA ALA A 90 -29.55 13.21 -27.60
C ALA A 90 -30.88 12.87 -28.29
N PRO A 91 -31.97 12.63 -27.54
CA PRO A 91 -33.26 12.32 -28.13
C PRO A 91 -33.70 13.49 -29.01
N GLY A 92 -34.01 13.21 -30.28
CA GLY A 92 -34.49 14.20 -31.26
C GLY A 92 -33.45 14.75 -32.24
N VAL A 93 -32.16 14.40 -32.12
CA VAL A 93 -31.15 14.76 -33.13
C VAL A 93 -31.08 13.66 -34.19
N ALA A 94 -31.87 13.82 -35.27
CA ALA A 94 -31.66 13.03 -36.48
C ALA A 94 -30.28 13.38 -37.06
N LEU A 95 -29.40 12.41 -37.14
CA LEU A 95 -28.11 12.58 -37.84
C LEU A 95 -28.43 12.92 -39.31
N PRO A 96 -27.84 13.98 -39.88
CA PRO A 96 -28.00 14.25 -41.30
C PRO A 96 -27.53 13.03 -42.11
N PRO A 97 -28.23 12.67 -43.20
CA PRO A 97 -27.83 11.56 -44.06
C PRO A 97 -26.40 11.79 -44.56
N ASP A 98 -25.57 10.76 -44.39
CA ASP A 98 -24.12 10.73 -44.62
C ASP A 98 -23.66 11.49 -45.88
N GLN A 99 -22.99 12.63 -45.69
CA GLN A 99 -22.10 13.23 -46.69
C GLN A 99 -20.68 13.28 -46.13
N SER A 100 -20.04 12.11 -46.02
CA SER A 100 -18.59 12.01 -45.88
C SER A 100 -18.19 10.56 -46.08
N THR A 101 -17.80 10.23 -47.30
CA THR A 101 -16.98 9.08 -47.65
C THR A 101 -15.58 9.22 -47.03
N ALA A 102 -15.48 9.26 -45.71
CA ALA A 102 -14.29 8.79 -45.03
C ALA A 102 -14.51 7.30 -44.85
N THR A 103 -14.10 6.52 -45.85
CA THR A 103 -13.92 5.07 -45.76
C THR A 103 -12.87 4.80 -44.68
N THR A 104 -13.23 5.02 -43.43
CA THR A 104 -12.56 4.37 -42.30
C THR A 104 -12.86 2.92 -42.58
N SER A 105 -11.92 2.21 -43.19
CA SER A 105 -12.17 0.89 -43.73
C SER A 105 -12.81 0.07 -42.60
N VAL A 106 -13.91 -0.60 -42.88
CA VAL A 106 -14.62 -1.42 -41.89
C VAL A 106 -13.64 -2.39 -41.20
N ASN A 107 -12.55 -2.73 -41.88
CA ASN A 107 -11.42 -3.49 -41.39
C ASN A 107 -10.66 -2.78 -40.25
N ALA A 108 -10.37 -1.48 -40.35
CA ALA A 108 -9.69 -0.73 -39.29
C ALA A 108 -10.52 -0.64 -38.01
N ALA A 109 -11.83 -0.35 -38.12
CA ALA A 109 -12.71 -0.31 -36.96
C ALA A 109 -12.89 -1.69 -36.28
N ARG A 110 -12.99 -2.76 -37.08
CA ARG A 110 -13.03 -4.14 -36.58
C ARG A 110 -11.72 -4.53 -35.89
N LEU A 111 -10.57 -4.19 -36.48
CA LEU A 111 -9.25 -4.43 -35.88
C LEU A 111 -9.10 -3.70 -34.55
N THR A 112 -9.51 -2.44 -34.46
CA THR A 112 -9.49 -1.68 -33.20
C THR A 112 -10.41 -2.31 -32.14
N ALA A 113 -11.64 -2.70 -32.51
CA ALA A 113 -12.56 -3.34 -31.57
C ALA A 113 -12.02 -4.67 -31.03
N ILE A 114 -11.44 -5.50 -31.91
CA ILE A 114 -10.79 -6.76 -31.52
C ILE A 114 -9.59 -6.48 -30.61
N GLY A 115 -8.74 -5.52 -30.97
CA GLY A 115 -7.58 -5.12 -30.16
C GLY A 115 -7.97 -4.63 -28.77
N CYS A 116 -8.99 -3.78 -28.66
CA CYS A 116 -9.52 -3.32 -27.38
C CYS A 116 -10.15 -4.46 -26.57
N GLY A 117 -10.89 -5.37 -27.21
CA GLY A 117 -11.46 -6.55 -26.55
C GLY A 117 -10.39 -7.49 -26.00
N LEU A 118 -9.34 -7.76 -26.78
CA LEU A 118 -8.20 -8.57 -26.36
C LEU A 118 -7.44 -7.91 -25.21
N LEU A 119 -7.17 -6.60 -25.30
CA LEU A 119 -6.52 -5.84 -24.24
C LEU A 119 -7.36 -5.86 -22.96
N PHE A 120 -8.68 -5.68 -23.05
CA PHE A 120 -9.58 -5.77 -21.90
C PHE A 120 -9.52 -7.15 -21.24
N VAL A 121 -9.58 -8.23 -22.02
CA VAL A 121 -9.45 -9.60 -21.50
C VAL A 121 -8.09 -9.80 -20.84
N LEU A 122 -7.00 -9.34 -21.45
CA LEU A 122 -5.65 -9.44 -20.90
C LEU A 122 -5.54 -8.71 -19.57
N VAL A 123 -6.05 -7.49 -19.45
CA VAL A 123 -6.03 -6.73 -18.20
C VAL A 123 -6.90 -7.40 -17.13
N CYS A 124 -8.07 -7.94 -17.49
CA CYS A 124 -8.93 -8.67 -16.57
C CYS A 124 -8.26 -9.95 -16.04
N VAL A 125 -7.63 -10.73 -16.91
CA VAL A 125 -7.05 -12.03 -16.55
C VAL A 125 -5.68 -11.90 -15.88
N CYS A 126 -4.82 -11.00 -16.36
CA CYS A 126 -3.45 -10.86 -15.88
C CYS A 126 -3.27 -9.77 -14.81
N GLY A 127 -4.19 -8.81 -14.72
CA GLY A 127 -4.15 -7.75 -13.70
C GLY A 127 -5.23 -7.92 -12.64
N LEU A 128 -6.49 -7.83 -13.06
CA LEU A 128 -7.62 -7.71 -12.13
C LEU A 128 -7.88 -8.98 -11.31
N LEU A 129 -7.92 -10.14 -11.97
CA LEU A 129 -8.25 -11.42 -11.34
C LEU A 129 -7.20 -11.85 -10.29
N PRO A 130 -5.88 -11.77 -10.56
CA PRO A 130 -4.84 -11.96 -9.54
C PRO A 130 -5.05 -11.12 -8.28
N VAL A 131 -5.25 -9.81 -8.45
CA VAL A 131 -5.44 -8.85 -7.34
C VAL A 131 -6.70 -9.17 -6.55
N PHE A 132 -7.83 -9.45 -7.20
CA PHE A 132 -9.05 -9.82 -6.46
C PHE A 132 -8.90 -11.12 -5.68
N LYS A 133 -8.27 -12.14 -6.27
CA LYS A 133 -8.01 -13.41 -5.58
C LYS A 133 -7.09 -13.21 -4.38
N GLN A 134 -6.01 -12.46 -4.56
CA GLN A 134 -5.06 -12.11 -3.50
C GLN A 134 -5.77 -11.33 -2.36
N SER A 135 -6.53 -10.29 -2.68
CA SER A 135 -7.23 -9.45 -1.70
C SER A 135 -8.27 -10.26 -0.92
N THR A 136 -9.06 -11.08 -1.61
CA THR A 136 -10.06 -11.94 -0.97
C THR A 136 -9.40 -12.92 -0.01
N ALA A 137 -8.33 -13.60 -0.45
CA ALA A 137 -7.60 -14.53 0.40
C ALA A 137 -6.98 -13.83 1.63
N GLN A 138 -6.45 -12.61 1.48
CA GLN A 138 -5.95 -11.82 2.61
C GLN A 138 -7.05 -11.40 3.61
N GLN A 139 -8.24 -11.05 3.13
CA GLN A 139 -9.37 -10.71 3.99
C GLN A 139 -9.82 -11.95 4.79
N ILE A 140 -9.97 -13.10 4.14
CA ILE A 140 -10.31 -14.37 4.80
C ILE A 140 -9.20 -14.76 5.79
N ALA A 141 -7.92 -14.58 5.44
CA ALA A 141 -6.80 -14.83 6.35
C ALA A 141 -6.87 -13.95 7.61
N THR A 142 -7.25 -12.69 7.45
CA THR A 142 -7.42 -11.75 8.57
C THR A 142 -8.53 -12.22 9.50
N ASN A 143 -9.70 -12.59 8.94
CA ASN A 143 -10.78 -13.15 9.73
C ASN A 143 -10.37 -14.47 10.43
N ALA A 144 -9.61 -15.32 9.75
CA ALA A 144 -9.07 -16.55 10.35
C ALA A 144 -8.15 -16.24 11.55
N LEU A 145 -7.29 -15.22 11.47
CA LEU A 145 -6.46 -14.79 12.61
C LEU A 145 -7.31 -14.29 13.78
N LEU A 146 -8.30 -13.43 13.50
CA LEU A 146 -9.23 -12.93 14.52
C LEU A 146 -10.05 -14.06 15.17
N SER A 147 -10.34 -15.12 14.41
CA SER A 147 -11.01 -16.33 14.90
C SER A 147 -10.08 -17.33 15.62
N GLY A 148 -8.81 -16.99 15.86
CA GLY A 148 -7.83 -17.91 16.47
C GLY A 148 -7.45 -19.10 15.59
N ARG A 149 -7.57 -18.99 14.25
CA ARG A 149 -7.24 -20.03 13.24
C ARG A 149 -5.98 -19.67 12.43
N PRO A 150 -4.79 -19.65 13.07
CA PRO A 150 -3.51 -19.23 12.49
C PRO A 150 -3.03 -20.10 11.32
N ALA A 151 -3.19 -21.42 11.40
CA ALA A 151 -2.74 -22.34 10.36
C ALA A 151 -3.56 -22.15 9.08
N GLN A 152 -4.86 -21.88 9.22
CA GLN A 152 -5.70 -21.51 8.09
C GLN A 152 -5.29 -20.15 7.51
N ALA A 153 -5.02 -19.16 8.35
CA ALA A 153 -4.51 -17.87 7.88
C ALA A 153 -3.19 -18.01 7.11
N ALA A 154 -2.25 -18.84 7.58
CA ALA A 154 -1.00 -19.10 6.88
C ALA A 154 -1.22 -19.73 5.49
N ARG A 155 -2.15 -20.70 5.37
CA ARG A 155 -2.53 -21.29 4.07
C ARG A 155 -3.12 -20.25 3.13
N LEU A 156 -4.06 -19.43 3.60
CA LEU A 156 -4.70 -18.38 2.82
C LEU A 156 -3.71 -17.29 2.38
N LEU A 157 -2.75 -16.92 3.24
CA LEU A 157 -1.67 -16.00 2.86
C LEU A 157 -0.75 -16.60 1.79
N LYS A 158 -0.52 -17.92 1.83
CA LYS A 158 0.21 -18.62 0.78
C LYS A 158 -0.57 -18.66 -0.54
N GLU A 159 -1.87 -18.90 -0.49
CA GLU A 159 -2.76 -18.82 -1.66
C GLU A 159 -2.78 -17.40 -2.25
N ALA A 160 -2.82 -16.37 -1.40
CA ALA A 160 -2.74 -14.97 -1.80
C ALA A 160 -1.40 -14.66 -2.50
N GLN A 161 -0.28 -15.18 -1.99
CA GLN A 161 1.04 -15.07 -2.64
C GLN A 161 1.04 -15.73 -4.03
N LEU A 162 0.40 -16.90 -4.18
CA LEU A 162 0.36 -17.61 -5.46
C LEU A 162 -0.57 -16.92 -6.46
N ALA A 163 -1.62 -16.24 -5.97
CA ALA A 163 -2.55 -15.50 -6.81
C ALA A 163 -1.91 -14.25 -7.41
N ASP A 164 -1.13 -13.50 -6.63
CA ASP A 164 -0.34 -12.35 -7.09
C ASP A 164 1.11 -12.45 -6.55
N PRO A 165 2.05 -13.00 -7.35
CA PRO A 165 3.44 -13.15 -6.96
C PRO A 165 4.21 -11.82 -6.84
N LEU A 166 3.68 -10.72 -7.41
CA LEU A 166 4.39 -9.44 -7.43
C LEU A 166 4.14 -8.63 -6.17
N ASP A 167 2.97 -8.78 -5.53
CA ASP A 167 2.69 -8.12 -4.26
C ASP A 167 3.52 -8.72 -3.10
N PRO A 168 4.36 -7.93 -2.41
CA PRO A 168 5.11 -8.41 -1.25
C PRO A 168 4.23 -8.62 0.00
N THR A 169 3.01 -8.08 0.04
CA THR A 169 2.18 -8.00 1.24
C THR A 169 1.78 -9.37 1.82
N PRO A 170 1.32 -10.37 1.04
CA PRO A 170 0.99 -11.69 1.58
C PRO A 170 2.21 -12.37 2.20
N VAL A 171 3.37 -12.26 1.56
CA VAL A 171 4.61 -12.87 2.02
C VAL A 171 5.09 -12.21 3.30
N ARG A 172 5.06 -10.88 3.36
CA ARG A 172 5.38 -10.12 4.59
C ARG A 172 4.48 -10.54 5.75
N ARG A 173 3.17 -10.59 5.55
CA ARG A 173 2.23 -11.04 6.60
C ARG A 173 2.48 -12.48 7.03
N LEU A 174 2.84 -13.37 6.09
CA LEU A 174 3.20 -14.75 6.38
C LEU A 174 4.50 -14.83 7.20
N THR A 175 5.49 -14.00 6.89
CA THR A 175 6.72 -13.85 7.67
C THR A 175 6.43 -13.44 9.10
N SER A 176 5.67 -12.35 9.30
CA SER A 176 5.33 -11.86 10.65
C SER A 176 4.56 -12.94 11.43
N LEU A 177 3.57 -13.60 10.81
CA LEU A 177 2.82 -14.68 11.43
C LEU A 177 3.72 -15.84 11.89
N ARG A 178 4.71 -16.23 11.07
CA ARG A 178 5.65 -17.30 11.41
C ARG A 178 6.60 -16.90 12.54
N ILE A 179 7.04 -15.65 12.58
CA ILE A 179 7.85 -15.13 13.70
C ILE A 179 7.04 -15.17 14.99
N ASP A 180 5.80 -14.68 14.97
CA ASP A 180 4.94 -14.65 16.16
C ASP A 180 4.63 -16.07 16.65
N ARG A 181 4.48 -17.02 15.73
CA ARG A 181 4.32 -18.45 16.04
C ARG A 181 5.58 -19.07 16.62
N GLY A 182 6.74 -18.78 16.05
CA GLY A 182 8.02 -19.34 16.48
C GLY A 182 8.46 -18.87 17.88
N ARG A 183 7.84 -17.82 18.42
CA ARG A 183 8.04 -17.35 19.80
C ARG A 183 7.31 -18.17 20.86
N LEU A 184 6.37 -19.03 20.46
CA LEU A 184 5.65 -19.88 21.41
C LEU A 184 6.56 -21.04 21.83
N ASP A 185 6.57 -21.40 23.11
CA ASP A 185 7.46 -22.44 23.66
C ASP A 185 7.27 -23.82 22.98
N SER A 186 6.08 -24.10 22.46
CA SER A 186 5.75 -25.34 21.75
C SER A 186 5.94 -25.27 20.23
N ALA A 187 6.54 -24.20 19.71
CA ALA A 187 6.69 -24.01 18.28
C ALA A 187 7.77 -24.95 17.71
N PRO A 188 7.50 -25.62 16.57
CA PRO A 188 8.53 -26.32 15.82
C PRO A 188 9.70 -25.40 15.47
N ALA A 189 10.92 -25.95 15.53
CA ALA A 189 12.16 -25.20 15.29
C ALA A 189 12.25 -24.59 13.87
N ASP A 190 11.51 -25.14 12.90
CA ASP A 190 11.55 -24.72 11.50
C ASP A 190 10.78 -23.41 11.22
N PHE A 191 10.00 -22.89 12.18
CA PHE A 191 9.25 -21.64 11.99
C PHE A 191 10.15 -20.44 11.73
N SER A 192 11.29 -20.35 12.41
CA SER A 192 12.27 -19.28 12.21
C SER A 192 12.90 -19.36 10.82
N ASP A 193 13.25 -20.56 10.35
CA ASP A 193 13.75 -20.80 8.98
C ASP A 193 12.71 -20.47 7.90
N GLN A 194 11.46 -20.84 8.12
CA GLN A 194 10.37 -20.52 7.22
C GLN A 194 10.08 -19.00 7.19
N ALA A 195 10.23 -18.31 8.31
CA ALA A 195 10.10 -16.86 8.39
C ALA A 195 11.24 -16.17 7.64
N ILE A 196 12.49 -16.53 7.90
CA ILE A 196 13.67 -15.95 7.23
C ILE A 196 13.58 -16.15 5.72
N ARG A 197 13.24 -17.35 5.23
CA ARG A 197 13.06 -17.61 3.79
C ARG A 197 11.99 -16.73 3.16
N ALA A 198 10.85 -16.53 3.82
CA ALA A 198 9.79 -15.66 3.34
C ALA A 198 10.19 -14.17 3.39
N GLY A 199 10.92 -13.75 4.42
CA GLY A 199 11.49 -12.40 4.51
C GLY A 199 12.47 -12.09 3.38
N LEU A 200 13.35 -13.04 3.04
CA LEU A 200 14.31 -12.89 1.94
C LEU A 200 13.62 -12.78 0.58
N ASP A 201 12.59 -13.59 0.33
CA ASP A 201 11.72 -13.47 -0.87
C ASP A 201 11.04 -12.09 -0.93
N THR A 202 10.61 -11.57 0.22
CA THR A 202 10.00 -10.22 0.30
C THR A 202 11.01 -9.11 -0.02
N VAL A 203 12.26 -9.22 0.45
CA VAL A 203 13.32 -8.23 0.15
C VAL A 203 13.64 -8.18 -1.34
N GLN A 204 13.58 -9.30 -2.05
CA GLN A 204 13.81 -9.31 -3.50
C GLN A 204 12.74 -8.49 -4.26
N ARG A 205 11.51 -8.43 -3.73
CA ARG A 205 10.39 -7.71 -4.36
C ARG A 205 10.31 -6.26 -3.93
N ASP A 206 10.61 -5.98 -2.66
CA ASP A 206 10.57 -4.63 -2.08
C ASP A 206 11.83 -4.37 -1.24
N PRO A 207 12.96 -4.08 -1.91
CA PRO A 207 14.25 -3.99 -1.26
C PRO A 207 14.42 -2.76 -0.37
N HIS A 208 13.53 -1.77 -0.40
CA HIS A 208 13.64 -0.54 0.39
C HIS A 208 12.66 -0.50 1.57
N ASN A 209 11.86 -1.55 1.77
CA ASN A 209 10.90 -1.61 2.87
C ASN A 209 11.60 -1.76 4.23
N TRP A 210 11.35 -0.85 5.17
CA TRP A 210 11.88 -0.97 6.53
C TRP A 210 11.26 -2.14 7.29
N SER A 211 9.97 -2.44 7.07
CA SER A 211 9.25 -3.47 7.82
C SER A 211 9.73 -4.87 7.47
N THR A 212 10.07 -5.12 6.20
CA THR A 212 10.68 -6.38 5.77
C THR A 212 12.06 -6.58 6.39
N ALA A 213 12.90 -5.53 6.43
CA ALA A 213 14.20 -5.60 7.10
C ALA A 213 14.03 -5.88 8.60
N HIS A 214 13.07 -5.23 9.25
CA HIS A 214 12.76 -5.47 10.67
C HIS A 214 12.27 -6.91 10.92
N ASP A 215 11.41 -7.46 10.06
CA ASP A 215 10.95 -8.84 10.19
C ASP A 215 12.08 -9.86 9.96
N LEU A 216 13.01 -9.60 9.03
CA LEU A 216 14.22 -10.42 8.89
C LEU A 216 15.07 -10.36 10.17
N ALA A 217 15.29 -9.17 10.72
CA ALA A 217 16.03 -8.98 11.96
C ALA A 217 15.39 -9.77 13.12
N ARG A 218 14.06 -9.73 13.23
CA ARG A 218 13.28 -10.51 14.21
C ARG A 218 13.42 -12.02 13.98
N GLY A 219 13.37 -12.49 12.74
CA GLY A 219 13.54 -13.90 12.39
C GLY A 219 14.92 -14.43 12.77
N TYR A 220 15.98 -13.71 12.41
CA TYR A 220 17.35 -14.07 12.78
C TYR A 220 17.60 -14.00 14.29
N ARG A 221 17.07 -12.97 14.97
CA ARG A 221 17.16 -12.87 16.44
C ARG A 221 16.48 -14.07 17.11
N LEU A 222 15.29 -14.46 16.64
CA LEU A 222 14.58 -15.63 17.18
C LEU A 222 15.40 -16.91 17.00
N ARG A 223 15.98 -17.14 15.82
CA ARG A 223 16.82 -18.32 15.56
C ARG A 223 18.12 -18.30 16.37
N TRP A 224 18.73 -17.12 16.54
CA TRP A 224 19.87 -16.94 17.43
C TRP A 224 19.53 -17.22 18.90
N GLN A 225 18.37 -16.78 19.40
CA GLN A 225 17.95 -17.08 20.77
C GLN A 225 17.80 -18.59 21.02
N GLN A 226 17.39 -19.34 19.99
CA GLN A 226 17.24 -20.81 20.04
C GLN A 226 18.59 -21.54 19.95
N ASN A 227 19.46 -21.15 19.01
CA ASN A 227 20.65 -21.93 18.64
C ASN A 227 21.98 -21.30 19.07
N ARG A 228 21.97 -20.02 19.46
CA ARG A 228 23.13 -19.20 19.81
C ARG A 228 24.23 -19.10 18.73
N ASP A 229 23.86 -19.28 17.46
CA ASP A 229 24.78 -19.16 16.32
C ASP A 229 25.24 -17.69 16.09
N GLY A 230 26.56 -17.49 16.01
CA GLY A 230 27.16 -16.20 15.72
C GLY A 230 26.81 -15.63 14.34
N ALA A 231 26.45 -16.45 13.36
CA ALA A 231 25.99 -15.98 12.04
C ALA A 231 24.63 -15.29 12.13
N ASP A 232 23.67 -15.91 12.82
CA ASP A 232 22.33 -15.35 13.03
C ASP A 232 22.38 -14.06 13.85
N ARG A 233 23.26 -14.01 14.85
CA ARG A 233 23.56 -12.77 15.59
C ARG A 233 23.96 -11.62 14.66
N ARG A 234 24.88 -11.86 13.73
CA ARG A 234 25.35 -10.82 12.79
C ARG A 234 24.24 -10.38 11.84
N GLU A 235 23.46 -11.32 11.30
CA GLU A 235 22.35 -10.96 10.41
C GLU A 235 21.22 -10.24 11.14
N ALA A 236 20.92 -10.59 12.40
CA ALA A 236 19.94 -9.87 13.22
C ALA A 236 20.34 -8.39 13.41
N ILE A 237 21.60 -8.12 13.73
CA ILE A 237 22.12 -6.75 13.84
C ILE A 237 22.04 -6.03 12.49
N LYS A 238 22.59 -6.64 11.43
CA LYS A 238 22.62 -6.05 10.08
C LYS A 238 21.23 -5.63 9.58
N TRP A 239 20.26 -6.54 9.64
CA TRP A 239 18.89 -6.25 9.20
C TRP A 239 18.18 -5.28 10.14
N GLY A 240 18.48 -5.33 11.45
CA GLY A 240 17.94 -4.38 12.43
C GLY A 240 18.41 -2.95 12.16
N THR A 241 19.72 -2.77 11.95
CA THR A 241 20.32 -1.49 11.52
C THR A 241 19.72 -1.04 10.19
N THR A 242 19.60 -1.94 9.21
CA THR A 242 18.98 -1.63 7.91
C THR A 242 17.53 -1.13 8.06
N ALA A 243 16.76 -1.69 8.99
CA ALA A 243 15.39 -1.24 9.26
C ALA A 243 15.38 0.19 9.83
N VAL A 244 16.27 0.50 10.76
CA VAL A 244 16.46 1.84 11.32
C VAL A 244 16.89 2.84 10.24
N GLU A 245 17.88 2.50 9.41
CA GLU A 245 18.35 3.38 8.33
C GLU A 245 17.25 3.72 7.32
N ARG A 246 16.35 2.78 7.04
CA ARG A 246 15.22 2.98 6.13
C ARG A 246 14.08 3.78 6.75
N TYR A 247 13.96 3.78 8.09
CA TYR A 247 12.96 4.59 8.77
C TYR A 247 13.47 5.16 10.11
N PRO A 248 14.41 6.13 10.04
CA PRO A 248 15.18 6.59 11.20
C PRO A 248 14.38 7.45 12.16
N SER A 249 13.18 7.90 11.78
CA SER A 249 12.30 8.67 12.66
C SER A 249 11.35 7.78 13.49
N ASN A 250 11.49 6.46 13.43
CA ASN A 250 10.61 5.53 14.15
C ASN A 250 11.23 5.08 15.48
N PRO A 251 10.80 5.63 16.63
CA PRO A 251 11.38 5.29 17.93
C PRO A 251 11.26 3.80 18.28
N ARG A 252 10.22 3.10 17.79
CA ARG A 252 10.02 1.67 18.06
C ARG A 252 11.10 0.80 17.43
N LEU A 253 11.65 1.20 16.28
CA LEU A 253 12.74 0.47 15.62
C LEU A 253 14.05 0.65 16.38
N HIS A 254 14.35 1.86 16.83
CA HIS A 254 15.50 2.13 17.67
C HIS A 254 15.41 1.37 18.99
N ALA A 255 14.24 1.34 19.64
CA ALA A 255 14.04 0.61 20.89
C ALA A 255 14.26 -0.90 20.70
N TRP A 256 13.70 -1.45 19.62
CA TRP A 256 13.88 -2.86 19.29
C TRP A 256 15.34 -3.22 19.02
N LEU A 257 16.06 -2.35 18.31
CA LEU A 257 17.49 -2.54 18.02
C LEU A 257 18.34 -2.41 19.29
N ALA A 258 18.05 -1.44 20.16
CA ALA A 258 18.70 -1.26 21.45
C ALA A 258 18.62 -2.54 22.30
N ARG A 259 17.41 -3.07 22.50
CA ARG A 259 17.19 -4.33 23.23
C ARG A 259 17.93 -5.50 22.59
N THR A 260 17.90 -5.59 21.26
CA THR A 260 18.57 -6.66 20.53
C THR A 260 20.09 -6.59 20.69
N LEU A 261 20.67 -5.38 20.65
CA LEU A 261 22.10 -5.16 20.85
C LEU A 261 22.51 -5.44 22.30
N ASP A 262 21.71 -5.04 23.27
CA ASP A 262 21.92 -5.34 24.69
C ASP A 262 21.95 -6.85 24.96
N GLU A 263 20.93 -7.58 24.48
CA GLU A 263 20.86 -9.05 24.59
C GLU A 263 22.09 -9.75 23.98
N ILE A 264 22.62 -9.18 22.89
CA ILE A 264 23.78 -9.71 22.18
C ILE A 264 25.12 -9.31 22.86
N GLY A 265 25.09 -8.38 23.82
CA GLY A 265 26.26 -7.87 24.54
C GLY A 265 26.97 -6.69 23.86
N GLN A 266 26.34 -6.01 22.91
CA GLN A 266 26.85 -4.82 22.22
C GLN A 266 26.44 -3.53 22.96
N GLN A 267 26.86 -3.43 24.22
CA GLN A 267 26.42 -2.40 25.18
C GLN A 267 26.55 -0.94 24.67
N PRO A 268 27.69 -0.50 24.08
CA PRO A 268 27.80 0.89 23.60
C PRO A 268 26.76 1.22 22.53
N SER A 269 26.63 0.35 21.52
CA SER A 269 25.66 0.50 20.44
C SER A 269 24.21 0.42 20.95
N ALA A 270 23.93 -0.42 21.95
CA ALA A 270 22.61 -0.51 22.57
C ALA A 270 22.22 0.82 23.22
N ARG A 271 23.15 1.44 23.97
CA ARG A 271 22.95 2.75 24.62
C ARG A 271 22.71 3.87 23.61
N ASP A 272 23.42 3.88 22.49
CA ASP A 272 23.20 4.88 21.44
C ASP A 272 21.79 4.79 20.86
N GLN A 273 21.32 3.58 20.59
CA GLN A 273 19.95 3.36 20.09
C GLN A 273 18.89 3.68 21.16
N ALA A 274 19.15 3.39 22.44
CA ALA A 274 18.25 3.76 23.55
C ALA A 274 18.15 5.29 23.70
N ARG A 275 19.28 6.00 23.61
CA ARG A 275 19.30 7.48 23.64
C ARG A 275 18.49 8.08 22.49
N GLU A 276 18.66 7.54 21.29
CA GLU A 276 17.91 8.01 20.11
C GLU A 276 16.42 7.72 20.23
N THR A 277 16.05 6.57 20.79
CA THR A 277 14.66 6.20 21.10
C THR A 277 13.99 7.25 21.99
N LEU A 278 14.61 7.60 23.12
CA LEU A 278 14.08 8.59 24.07
C LEU A 278 14.02 10.00 23.44
N ARG A 279 15.03 10.36 22.63
CA ARG A 279 15.05 11.64 21.90
C ARG A 279 13.87 11.74 20.92
N LEU A 280 13.63 10.70 20.13
CA LEU A 280 12.53 10.64 19.17
C LEU A 280 11.16 10.63 19.87
N HIS A 281 11.03 9.91 20.99
CA HIS A 281 9.81 9.92 21.80
C HIS A 281 9.44 11.34 22.26
N ARG A 282 10.38 12.06 22.89
CA ARG A 282 10.16 13.46 23.33
C ARG A 282 9.80 14.38 22.17
N LEU A 283 10.44 14.20 21.02
CA LEU A 283 10.13 14.99 19.82
C LEU A 283 8.71 14.74 19.31
N LEU A 284 8.23 13.50 19.36
CA LEU A 284 6.86 13.15 18.95
C LEU A 284 5.82 13.69 19.94
N GLU A 285 6.12 13.62 21.24
CA GLU A 285 5.29 14.20 22.30
C GLU A 285 5.13 15.72 22.12
N GLN A 286 6.24 16.43 21.93
CA GLN A 286 6.25 17.88 21.66
C GLN A 286 5.44 18.27 20.41
N ARG A 287 5.30 17.36 19.45
CA ARG A 287 4.52 17.56 18.21
C ARG A 287 3.07 17.06 18.31
N GLY A 288 2.65 16.52 19.45
CA GLY A 288 1.30 16.00 19.67
C GLY A 288 0.98 14.69 18.95
N HIS A 289 2.00 13.89 18.56
CA HIS A 289 1.81 12.60 17.88
C HIS A 289 1.53 11.45 18.86
N VAL A 290 0.35 11.47 19.49
CA VAL A 290 -0.04 10.51 20.53
C VAL A 290 -0.07 9.05 20.06
N ASP A 291 -0.36 8.78 18.79
CA ASP A 291 -0.43 7.44 18.20
C ASP A 291 0.94 6.74 18.07
N LYS A 292 2.02 7.54 18.10
CA LYS A 292 3.40 7.08 17.88
C LYS A 292 4.23 7.05 19.16
N LEU A 293 3.64 7.44 20.29
CA LEU A 293 4.31 7.37 21.57
C LEU A 293 4.62 5.90 21.92
N LEU A 294 5.65 5.75 22.76
CA LEU A 294 6.06 4.48 23.32
C LEU A 294 5.29 4.27 24.62
N SER A 295 5.15 3.02 25.06
CA SER A 295 4.59 2.73 26.37
C SER A 295 5.61 3.03 27.46
N ASP A 296 5.13 3.29 28.68
CA ASP A 296 5.96 3.62 29.83
C ASP A 296 6.96 2.51 30.13
N GLU A 297 6.56 1.24 29.99
CA GLU A 297 7.45 0.09 30.22
C GLU A 297 8.63 0.09 29.24
N LEU A 298 8.41 0.49 27.99
CA LEU A 298 9.48 0.57 27.00
C LEU A 298 10.39 1.77 27.27
N LEU A 299 9.87 2.87 27.81
CA LEU A 299 10.67 4.02 28.21
C LEU A 299 11.59 3.69 29.38
N GLU A 300 11.04 3.06 30.43
CA GLU A 300 11.80 2.59 31.59
C GLU A 300 12.92 1.62 31.20
N GLU A 301 12.65 0.72 30.26
CA GLU A 301 13.68 -0.19 29.73
C GLU A 301 14.82 0.58 29.05
N MET A 302 14.50 1.56 28.19
CA MET A 302 15.52 2.37 27.52
C MET A 302 16.34 3.22 28.50
N GLU A 303 15.70 3.74 29.55
CA GLU A 303 16.40 4.46 30.63
C GLU A 303 17.32 3.54 31.43
N THR A 304 16.88 2.32 31.70
CA THR A 304 17.68 1.29 32.39
C THR A 304 18.95 0.97 31.60
N LEU A 305 18.85 0.83 30.27
CA LEU A 305 20.02 0.58 29.41
C LEU A 305 21.07 1.71 29.49
N LEU A 306 20.63 2.95 29.73
CA LEU A 306 21.51 4.11 29.89
C LEU A 306 22.11 4.21 31.30
N ALA A 307 21.42 3.68 32.32
CA ALA A 307 21.84 3.77 33.72
C ALA A 307 22.94 2.77 34.11
N VAL A 308 23.13 1.69 33.35
CA VAL A 308 24.22 0.73 33.59
C VAL A 308 25.57 1.48 33.42
N PRO A 309 26.47 1.49 34.42
CA PRO A 309 27.78 2.13 34.28
C PRO A 309 28.58 1.51 33.13
N GLU A 310 29.44 2.28 32.46
CA GLU A 310 30.55 1.68 31.71
C GLU A 310 31.35 0.84 32.70
N ALA A 311 31.32 -0.49 32.55
CA ALA A 311 32.31 -1.31 33.23
C ALA A 311 33.66 -0.85 32.68
N THR A 312 34.42 -0.13 33.51
CA THR A 312 35.83 0.19 33.25
C THR A 312 36.52 -1.14 32.97
N ILE A 313 36.79 -1.39 31.69
CA ILE A 313 37.66 -2.49 31.27
C ILE A 313 39.07 -2.08 31.72
N PRO A 314 39.73 -2.85 32.61
CA PRO A 314 41.12 -2.60 32.98
C PRO A 314 42.07 -2.76 31.78
#